data_AF-A0A6A5YV33-F1
#
_entry.id   AF-A0A6A5YV33-F1
#
_cell.length_a   1.000
_cell.length_b   1.000
_cell.length_c   1.000
_cell.angle_alpha   90.00
_cell.angle_beta   90.00
_cell.angle_gamma   90.00
#
_symmetry.space_group_name_H-M   'P 1'
#
loop_
_entity.id
_entity.type
_entity.pdbx_description
1 polymer ?
#
loop_
_entity_poly.entity_id
_entity_poly.type
_entity_poly.pdbx_seq_one_letter_code
_entity_poly.pdbx_strand_id
1 'polypeptide(L)'
;MPENDGFVHFGPNANCTFELCGVEDSVYGYRMSLPANIIFIILYPTAALVHIFLRFQWRTWWFMWFVLITCLHEVVGYGGRILLYNNPWSFTAFMINIICITQAPVFYCAAIYVSLVQTYISPPFSISHTLSPSNRGVLGLKGEW
;
A
#
# COMPACT_ATOMS: atom_id res chain seq x y z
N MET A 1 -30.05 -16.08 -8.76
CA MET A 1 -30.60 -16.51 -10.05
C MET A 1 -29.55 -16.16 -11.09
N PRO A 2 -29.10 -17.11 -11.92
CA PRO A 2 -28.75 -16.79 -13.29
C PRO A 2 -29.82 -17.37 -14.23
N GLU A 3 -30.27 -16.51 -15.13
CA GLU A 3 -31.01 -16.82 -16.35
C GLU A 3 -30.04 -17.46 -17.35
N ASN A 4 -30.56 -18.34 -18.21
CA ASN A 4 -29.81 -19.34 -18.96
C ASN A 4 -29.23 -18.78 -20.28
N ASP A 5 -28.18 -17.95 -20.18
CA ASP A 5 -27.68 -17.21 -21.35
C ASP A 5 -26.20 -17.52 -21.73
N GLY A 6 -25.51 -18.40 -20.99
CA GLY A 6 -24.10 -18.72 -21.26
C GLY A 6 -23.11 -17.59 -20.96
N PHE A 7 -23.57 -16.48 -20.35
CA PHE A 7 -22.71 -15.38 -19.94
C PHE A 7 -21.96 -15.70 -18.66
N VAL A 8 -20.65 -15.45 -18.68
CA VAL A 8 -19.78 -15.54 -17.50
C VAL A 8 -19.59 -14.13 -16.96
N HIS A 9 -20.16 -13.86 -15.78
CA HIS A 9 -20.13 -12.53 -15.16
C HIS A 9 -18.78 -12.20 -14.50
N PHE A 10 -18.02 -13.22 -14.09
CA PHE A 10 -16.74 -13.02 -13.41
C PHE A 10 -15.77 -14.18 -13.66
N GLY A 11 -14.50 -13.85 -13.90
CA GLY A 11 -13.43 -14.83 -14.14
C GLY A 11 -12.60 -14.49 -15.39
N PRO A 12 -11.58 -15.31 -15.71
CA PRO A 12 -10.70 -15.08 -16.86
C PRO A 12 -11.43 -15.15 -18.21
N ASN A 13 -12.60 -15.80 -18.26
CA ASN A 13 -13.44 -15.93 -19.45
C ASN A 13 -14.69 -15.03 -19.39
N ALA A 14 -14.68 -13.95 -18.60
CA ALA A 14 -15.84 -13.06 -18.49
C ALA A 14 -16.10 -12.34 -19.82
N ASN A 15 -17.34 -12.41 -20.31
CA ASN A 15 -17.77 -11.84 -21.60
C ASN A 15 -18.89 -10.79 -21.46
N CYS A 16 -19.20 -10.37 -20.23
CA CYS A 16 -20.18 -9.30 -20.00
C CYS A 16 -19.58 -7.92 -20.36
N THR A 17 -20.36 -7.12 -21.08
CA THR A 17 -20.15 -5.69 -21.33
C THR A 17 -21.40 -4.91 -20.93
N PHE A 18 -21.35 -3.57 -20.94
CA PHE A 18 -22.49 -2.73 -20.52
C PHE A 18 -23.78 -2.93 -21.34
N GLU A 19 -23.70 -3.53 -22.53
CA GLU A 19 -24.86 -3.83 -23.37
C GLU A 19 -25.50 -5.19 -23.07
N LEU A 20 -24.76 -6.09 -22.40
CA LEU A 20 -25.14 -7.49 -22.16
C LEU A 20 -25.60 -7.73 -20.72
N CYS A 21 -24.96 -7.08 -19.73
CA CYS A 21 -25.21 -7.30 -18.31
C CYS A 21 -25.44 -5.97 -17.59
N GLY A 22 -26.40 -5.95 -16.67
CA GLY A 22 -26.65 -4.79 -15.80
C GLY A 22 -25.50 -4.56 -14.82
N VAL A 23 -25.34 -3.33 -14.34
CA VAL A 23 -24.25 -2.97 -13.39
C VAL A 23 -24.43 -3.70 -12.06
N GLU A 24 -25.67 -4.06 -11.71
CA GLU A 24 -26.06 -4.89 -10.58
C GLU A 24 -25.41 -6.29 -10.56
N ASP A 25 -25.08 -6.87 -11.73
CA ASP A 25 -24.46 -8.20 -11.84
C ASP A 25 -22.92 -8.15 -11.75
N SER A 26 -22.34 -6.95 -11.60
CA SER A 26 -20.91 -6.79 -11.40
C SER A 26 -20.50 -7.08 -9.95
N VAL A 27 -19.23 -7.43 -9.72
CA VAL A 27 -18.69 -7.73 -8.36
C VAL A 27 -18.94 -6.61 -7.36
N TYR A 28 -18.96 -5.36 -7.83
CA TYR A 28 -19.19 -4.20 -6.97
C TYR A 28 -20.68 -3.83 -6.89
N GLY A 29 -21.52 -4.22 -7.84
CA GLY A 29 -22.95 -3.86 -7.88
C GLY A 29 -23.23 -2.37 -8.05
N TYR A 30 -22.21 -1.54 -8.25
CA TYR A 30 -22.33 -0.11 -8.48
C TYR A 30 -21.15 0.41 -9.32
N ARG A 31 -21.36 1.57 -9.95
CA ARG A 31 -20.32 2.23 -10.74
C ARG A 31 -19.40 3.03 -9.84
N MET A 32 -18.10 2.76 -9.93
CA MET A 32 -17.07 3.41 -9.10
C MET A 32 -17.02 4.93 -9.34
N SER A 33 -16.68 5.70 -8.32
CA SER A 33 -16.57 7.16 -8.42
C SER A 33 -15.24 7.59 -9.06
N LEU A 34 -15.31 8.01 -10.32
CA LEU A 34 -14.18 8.57 -11.06
C LEU A 34 -13.48 9.76 -10.36
N PRO A 35 -14.19 10.77 -9.80
CA PRO A 35 -13.51 11.91 -9.18
C PRO A 35 -12.70 11.52 -7.93
N ALA A 36 -13.20 10.59 -7.12
CA ALA A 36 -12.48 10.15 -5.92
C ALA A 36 -11.15 9.46 -6.30
N ASN A 37 -11.18 8.57 -7.29
CA ASN A 37 -9.98 7.86 -7.75
C ASN A 37 -8.91 8.83 -8.29
N ILE A 38 -9.30 9.90 -8.98
CA ILE A 38 -8.38 10.92 -9.50
C ILE A 38 -7.70 11.68 -8.35
N ILE A 39 -8.46 12.07 -7.33
CA ILE A 39 -7.92 12.79 -6.16
C ILE A 39 -6.82 11.96 -5.50
N PHE A 40 -7.07 10.66 -5.28
CA PHE A 40 -6.08 9.78 -4.68
C PHE A 40 -4.85 9.61 -5.57
N ILE A 41 -5.01 9.43 -6.89
CA ILE A 41 -3.89 9.36 -7.84
C ILE A 41 -2.98 10.59 -7.79
N ILE A 42 -3.52 11.77 -7.51
CA ILE A 42 -2.73 13.00 -7.38
C ILE A 42 -2.10 13.08 -5.99
N LEU A 43 -2.83 12.64 -4.95
CA LEU A 43 -2.38 12.73 -3.56
C LEU A 43 -1.14 11.85 -3.29
N TYR A 44 -1.11 10.59 -3.73
CA TYR A 44 0.02 9.70 -3.48
C TYR A 44 1.38 10.18 -4.05
N PRO A 45 1.49 10.67 -5.31
CA PRO A 45 2.74 11.21 -5.83
C PRO A 45 3.12 12.53 -5.15
N THR A 46 2.17 13.38 -4.78
CA THR A 46 2.51 14.59 -4.00
C THR A 46 3.07 14.24 -2.63
N ALA A 47 2.48 13.24 -1.95
CA ALA A 47 3.03 12.70 -0.70
C ALA A 47 4.43 12.09 -0.92
N ALA A 48 4.65 11.35 -2.01
CA ALA A 48 5.95 10.80 -2.36
C ALA A 48 7.01 11.90 -2.51
N LEU A 49 6.68 13.01 -3.18
CA LEU A 49 7.57 14.16 -3.34
C LEU A 49 7.94 14.80 -2.00
N VAL A 50 6.95 14.96 -1.11
CA VAL A 50 7.18 15.45 0.25
C VAL A 50 8.14 14.53 1.00
N HIS A 51 7.92 13.22 0.95
CA HIS A 51 8.81 12.24 1.59
C HIS A 51 10.23 12.24 1.00
N ILE A 52 10.39 12.41 -0.31
CA ILE A 52 11.70 12.54 -0.97
C ILE A 52 12.41 13.82 -0.46
N PHE A 53 11.69 14.94 -0.36
CA PHE A 53 12.23 16.21 0.12
C PHE A 53 12.71 16.10 1.57
N LEU A 54 11.87 15.55 2.46
CA LEU A 54 12.25 15.31 3.85
C LEU A 54 13.47 14.38 3.93
N ARG A 55 13.51 13.33 3.12
CA ARG A 55 14.59 12.35 3.15
C ARG A 55 15.95 12.92 2.73
N PHE A 56 15.99 13.94 1.86
CA PHE A 56 17.26 14.58 1.47
C PHE A 56 17.99 15.16 2.69
N GLN A 57 17.25 15.67 3.68
CA GLN A 57 17.81 16.27 4.88
C GLN A 57 18.24 15.23 5.94
N TRP A 58 17.57 14.07 6.01
CA TRP A 58 17.76 13.08 7.09
C TRP A 58 18.53 11.81 6.68
N ARG A 59 18.87 11.65 5.39
CA ARG A 59 19.70 10.56 4.83
C ARG A 59 19.26 9.13 5.22
N THR A 60 17.96 8.90 5.45
CA THR A 60 17.41 7.57 5.73
C THR A 60 17.12 6.82 4.43
N TRP A 61 18.03 5.93 4.02
CA TRP A 61 17.93 5.25 2.72
C TRP A 61 16.83 4.20 2.68
N TRP A 62 16.72 3.35 3.71
CA TRP A 62 15.75 2.25 3.76
C TRP A 62 14.31 2.72 3.84
N PHE A 63 14.03 3.71 4.68
CA PHE A 63 12.70 4.30 4.82
C PHE A 63 12.17 4.85 3.48
N MET A 64 13.03 5.49 2.69
CA MET A 64 12.63 5.99 1.36
C MET A 64 12.15 4.88 0.44
N TRP A 65 12.89 3.77 0.33
CA TRP A 65 12.53 2.70 -0.61
C TRP A 65 11.15 2.12 -0.31
N PHE A 66 10.84 1.87 0.95
CA PHE A 66 9.53 1.36 1.35
C PHE A 66 8.39 2.34 1.05
N VAL A 67 8.59 3.63 1.32
CA VAL A 67 7.60 4.67 1.02
C VAL A 67 7.40 4.84 -0.49
N LEU A 68 8.46 4.84 -1.29
CA LEU A 68 8.37 4.92 -2.75
C LEU A 68 7.61 3.73 -3.34
N ILE A 69 7.94 2.51 -2.91
CA ILE A 69 7.24 1.30 -3.36
C ILE A 69 5.75 1.38 -3.00
N THR A 70 5.43 1.87 -1.79
CA THR A 70 4.04 2.09 -1.37
C THR A 70 3.31 3.04 -2.31
N CYS A 71 3.90 4.21 -2.60
CA CYS A 71 3.29 5.20 -3.49
C CYS A 71 3.09 4.67 -4.91
N LEU A 72 4.04 3.89 -5.44
CA LEU A 72 3.90 3.25 -6.76
C LEU A 72 2.72 2.28 -6.76
N HIS A 73 2.59 1.49 -5.71
CA HIS A 73 1.54 0.49 -5.61
C HIS A 73 0.15 1.10 -5.52
N GLU A 74 0.01 2.18 -4.76
CA GLU A 74 -1.24 2.93 -4.67
C GLU A 74 -1.64 3.49 -6.04
N VAL A 75 -0.71 4.14 -6.75
CA VAL A 75 -0.98 4.67 -8.10
C VAL A 75 -1.44 3.56 -9.06
N VAL A 76 -0.81 2.39 -9.03
CA VAL A 76 -1.21 1.23 -9.86
C VAL A 76 -2.58 0.69 -9.43
N GLY A 77 -2.87 0.62 -8.13
CA GLY A 77 -4.16 0.17 -7.61
C GLY A 77 -5.32 1.07 -8.03
N TYR A 78 -5.15 2.39 -7.94
CA TYR A 78 -6.14 3.34 -8.45
C TYR A 78 -6.23 3.33 -9.99
N GLY A 79 -5.14 3.02 -10.69
CA GLY A 79 -5.17 2.72 -12.13
C GLY A 79 -6.08 1.53 -12.45
N GLY A 80 -6.00 0.46 -11.63
CA GLY A 80 -6.95 -0.64 -11.66
C GLY A 80 -8.39 -0.16 -11.51
N ARG A 81 -8.70 0.66 -10.50
CA ARG A 81 -10.06 1.22 -10.32
C ARG A 81 -10.59 2.01 -11.51
N ILE A 82 -9.73 2.77 -12.20
CA ILE A 82 -10.13 3.48 -13.43
C ILE A 82 -10.47 2.48 -14.54
N LEU A 83 -9.69 1.40 -14.65
CA LEU A 83 -9.96 0.36 -15.64
C LEU A 83 -11.29 -0.37 -15.35
N LEU A 84 -11.62 -0.61 -14.08
CA LEU A 84 -12.94 -1.15 -13.69
C LEU A 84 -14.10 -0.17 -13.92
N TYR A 85 -13.86 1.15 -13.90
CA TYR A 85 -14.89 2.13 -14.23
C TYR A 85 -15.36 2.02 -15.70
N ASN A 86 -14.42 1.67 -16.59
CA ASN A 86 -14.70 1.45 -18.00
C ASN A 86 -15.21 0.03 -18.27
N ASN A 87 -14.75 -0.99 -17.54
CA ASN A 87 -15.20 -2.37 -17.70
C ASN A 87 -15.25 -3.08 -16.33
N PRO A 88 -16.39 -3.08 -15.63
CA PRO A 88 -16.49 -3.58 -14.25
C PRO A 88 -16.39 -5.12 -14.14
N TRP A 89 -16.56 -5.85 -15.25
CA TRP A 89 -16.43 -7.31 -15.30
C TRP A 89 -15.00 -7.81 -15.57
N SER A 90 -14.02 -6.91 -15.73
CA SER A 90 -12.63 -7.30 -15.97
C SER A 90 -11.97 -7.90 -14.73
N PHE A 91 -11.72 -9.21 -14.78
CA PHE A 91 -11.04 -9.95 -13.70
C PHE A 91 -9.61 -9.43 -13.43
N THR A 92 -8.85 -9.16 -14.48
CA THR A 92 -7.47 -8.65 -14.36
C THR A 92 -7.44 -7.31 -13.64
N ALA A 93 -8.37 -6.41 -13.98
CA ALA A 93 -8.44 -5.09 -13.38
C ALA A 93 -8.80 -5.19 -11.87
N PHE A 94 -9.74 -6.07 -11.52
CA PHE A 94 -10.11 -6.36 -10.12
C PHE A 94 -8.93 -6.88 -9.29
N MET A 95 -8.18 -7.84 -9.83
CA MET A 95 -7.03 -8.42 -9.16
C MET A 95 -5.93 -7.38 -8.91
N ILE A 96 -5.60 -6.56 -9.93
CA ILE A 96 -4.61 -5.49 -9.79
C ILE A 96 -5.03 -4.51 -8.68
N ASN A 97 -6.27 -4.04 -8.68
CA ASN A 97 -6.77 -3.12 -7.67
C ASN A 97 -6.62 -3.67 -6.23
N ILE A 98 -7.12 -4.88 -5.97
CA ILE A 98 -7.10 -5.47 -4.60
C ILE A 98 -5.67 -5.77 -4.15
N ILE A 99 -4.86 -6.39 -5.00
CA ILE A 99 -3.48 -6.76 -4.65
C ILE A 99 -2.65 -5.49 -4.42
N CYS A 100 -2.82 -4.47 -5.27
CA CYS A 100 -2.08 -3.23 -5.14
C CYS A 100 -2.44 -2.42 -3.88
N ILE A 101 -3.74 -2.25 -3.60
CA ILE A 101 -4.16 -1.48 -2.42
C ILE A 101 -3.82 -2.22 -1.12
N THR A 102 -3.84 -3.56 -1.10
CA THR A 102 -3.58 -4.33 0.13
C THR A 102 -2.10 -4.45 0.46
N GLN A 103 -1.21 -4.48 -0.53
CA GLN A 103 0.23 -4.51 -0.28
C GLN A 103 0.79 -3.13 0.11
N ALA A 104 0.13 -2.03 -0.27
CA ALA A 104 0.51 -0.67 0.13
C ALA A 104 0.67 -0.47 1.67
N PRO A 105 -0.33 -0.80 2.51
CA PRO A 105 -0.18 -0.66 3.97
C PRO A 105 0.88 -1.61 4.55
N VAL A 106 1.17 -2.75 3.92
CA VAL A 106 2.21 -3.69 4.37
C VAL A 106 3.59 -3.04 4.29
N PHE A 107 3.90 -2.39 3.17
CA PHE A 107 5.17 -1.68 3.01
C PHE A 107 5.29 -0.47 3.94
N TYR A 108 4.19 0.23 4.18
CA TYR A 108 4.18 1.35 5.12
C TYR A 108 4.43 0.89 6.57
N CYS A 109 3.83 -0.22 6.99
CA CYS A 109 4.10 -0.84 8.28
C CYS A 109 5.58 -1.26 8.42
N ALA A 110 6.17 -1.86 7.38
CA ALA A 110 7.59 -2.20 7.38
C ALA A 110 8.48 -0.95 7.52
N ALA A 111 8.13 0.15 6.85
CA ALA A 111 8.86 1.42 6.96
C ALA A 111 8.84 1.97 8.40
N ILE A 112 7.68 1.95 9.05
CA ILE A 112 7.51 2.39 10.45
C ILE A 112 8.30 1.48 11.40
N TYR A 113 8.24 0.16 11.21
CA TYR A 113 8.97 -0.80 12.04
C TYR A 113 10.49 -0.56 12.01
N VAL A 114 11.06 -0.37 10.82
CA VAL A 114 12.50 -0.06 10.67
C VAL A 114 12.86 1.25 11.37
N SER A 115 12.00 2.26 11.27
CA SER A 115 12.22 3.57 11.91
C SER A 115 12.18 3.49 13.45
N LEU A 116 11.28 2.66 13.99
CA LEU A 116 11.18 2.41 15.42
C LEU A 116 12.39 1.66 15.96
N VAL A 117 12.83 0.60 15.28
CA VAL A 117 14.02 -0.17 15.68
C VAL A 117 15.27 0.70 15.67
N GLN A 118 15.44 1.57 14.67
CA GLN A 118 16.56 2.52 14.62
C GLN A 118 16.56 3.46 15.83
N THR A 119 15.39 3.98 16.20
CA THR A 119 15.24 4.89 17.34
C THR A 119 15.44 4.17 18.69
N TYR A 120 14.97 2.92 18.80
CA TYR A 120 15.13 2.11 20.01
C TYR A 120 16.59 1.70 20.24
N ILE A 121 17.32 1.33 19.18
CA ILE A 121 18.74 0.94 19.28
C ILE A 121 19.64 2.13 19.58
N SER A 122 19.28 3.35 19.16
CA SER A 122 20.01 4.56 19.55
C SER A 122 19.59 4.98 20.97
N PRO A 123 20.35 4.66 22.05
CA PRO A 123 20.01 5.16 23.37
C PRO A 123 20.02 6.69 23.32
N PRO A 124 19.05 7.37 23.97
CA PRO A 124 19.10 8.82 24.08
C PRO A 124 20.42 9.22 24.74
N PHE A 125 21.04 10.27 24.21
CA PHE A 125 22.29 10.86 24.73
C PHE A 125 22.26 11.12 26.26
N SER A 126 21.06 11.23 26.85
CA SER A 126 20.88 11.35 28.31
C SER A 126 21.23 10.06 29.10
N ILE A 127 21.09 8.87 28.51
CA ILE A 127 21.36 7.57 29.18
C ILE A 127 22.84 7.17 29.02
N SER A 128 23.56 7.68 28.02
CA SER A 128 25.00 7.40 27.89
C SER A 128 25.83 7.97 29.05
N HIS A 129 25.38 9.05 29.69
CA HIS A 129 26.05 9.62 30.87
C HIS A 129 25.78 8.84 32.18
N THR A 130 24.69 8.09 32.27
CA THR A 130 24.39 7.23 33.43
C THR A 130 24.95 5.82 33.29
N LEU A 131 25.21 5.37 32.06
CA LEU A 131 25.92 4.12 31.76
C LEU A 131 27.45 4.31 31.86
N SER A 132 27.92 4.67 33.05
CA SER A 132 29.33 4.51 33.44
C SER A 132 29.72 3.01 33.37
N PRO A 133 30.95 2.64 32.95
CA PRO A 133 31.39 1.25 32.79
C PRO A 133 31.19 0.34 34.02
N SER A 134 30.92 0.90 35.20
CA SER A 134 30.60 0.14 36.43
C SER A 134 29.35 -0.75 36.30
N ASN A 135 28.36 -0.39 35.49
CA ASN A 135 27.10 -1.16 35.35
C ASN A 135 27.06 -2.07 34.11
N ARG A 136 28.14 -2.14 33.33
CA ARG A 136 28.24 -3.01 32.14
C ARG A 136 28.23 -4.50 32.48
N GLY A 137 28.57 -4.89 33.72
CA GLY A 137 28.55 -6.27 34.20
C GLY A 137 27.15 -6.82 34.52
N VAL A 138 26.13 -5.96 34.66
CA VAL A 138 24.76 -6.40 35.04
C VAL A 138 23.86 -6.65 33.81
N LEU A 139 24.21 -6.10 32.65
CA LEU A 139 23.42 -6.22 31.41
C LEU A 139 23.95 -7.27 30.41
N GLY A 140 24.87 -8.13 30.84
CA GLY A 140 25.49 -9.18 30.02
C GLY A 140 24.63 -10.41 29.68
N LEU A 141 23.30 -10.36 29.85
CA LEU A 141 22.40 -11.50 29.58
C LEU A 141 21.08 -11.09 28.91
N LYS A 142 21.17 -10.45 27.74
CA LYS A 142 20.05 -10.44 26.78
C LYS A 142 20.53 -10.25 25.34
N GLY A 143 21.55 -11.02 24.97
CA GLY A 143 22.11 -11.11 23.62
C GLY A 143 21.69 -12.39 22.89
N GLU A 144 20.48 -12.88 23.14
CA GLU A 144 19.88 -13.98 22.37
C GLU A 144 18.63 -13.47 21.66
N TRP A 145 18.83 -12.92 20.46
CA TRP A 145 18.01 -13.09 19.25
C TRP A 145 18.84 -12.66 18.05
#